data_AF-A0A2V7PM32-F1
#
_entry.id   AF-A0A2V7PM32-F1
#
_cell.length_a   1.000
_cell.length_b   1.000
_cell.length_c   1.000
_cell.angle_alpha   90.00
_cell.angle_beta   90.00
_cell.angle_gamma   90.00
#
_symmetry.space_group_name_H-M   'P 1'
#
loop_
_entity.id
_entity.type
_entity.pdbx_description
1 polymer ?
#
loop_
_entity_poly.entity_id
_entity_poly.type
_entity_poly.pdbx_seq_one_letter_code
_entity_poly.pdbx_strand_id
1 'polypeptide(L)'
;PEPWISEDPDLSERVEDALAAEAGLAGGELLLDFPARSDMLAVDLPLRLRDGSVERLTGEGRAGHLGLPRIAAELYRSARRLRVFVARPPAAPLDGVAALLEMPAAEVSERLDSGAPLLPRVP
;
A
#
# COMPACT_ATOMS: atom_id res chain seq x y z
N PRO A 1 -4.67 -0.97 4.90
CA PRO A 1 -4.23 0.43 4.80
C PRO A 1 -5.30 1.34 4.25
N GLU A 2 -5.36 2.53 4.82
CA GLU A 2 -6.19 3.64 4.37
C GLU A 2 -5.69 4.20 3.03
N PRO A 3 -6.56 4.83 2.21
CA PRO A 3 -6.21 5.22 0.84
C PRO A 3 -5.11 6.29 0.72
N TRP A 4 -4.91 7.10 1.76
CA TRP A 4 -4.00 8.24 1.75
C TRP A 4 -2.56 7.87 1.37
N ILE A 5 -2.08 6.67 1.74
CA ILE A 5 -0.74 6.21 1.38
C ILE A 5 -0.51 6.09 -0.13
N SER A 6 -1.59 6.00 -0.92
CA SER A 6 -1.53 5.88 -2.38
C SER A 6 -2.23 7.01 -3.14
N GLU A 7 -3.17 7.70 -2.50
CA GLU A 7 -4.00 8.73 -3.13
C GLU A 7 -3.63 10.15 -2.71
N ASP A 8 -2.88 10.33 -1.61
CA ASP A 8 -2.47 11.62 -1.07
C ASP A 8 -0.94 11.69 -0.91
N PRO A 9 -0.21 12.08 -1.98
CA PRO A 9 1.25 12.13 -1.95
C PRO A 9 1.80 13.15 -0.95
N ASP A 10 1.09 14.26 -0.74
CA ASP A 10 1.52 15.31 0.18
C ASP A 10 1.44 14.82 1.63
N LEU A 11 0.35 14.12 2.00
CA LEU A 11 0.25 13.50 3.32
C LEU A 11 1.28 12.37 3.48
N SER A 12 1.52 11.56 2.43
CA SER A 12 2.52 10.50 2.45
C SER A 12 3.93 11.05 2.71
N GLU A 13 4.36 12.09 1.99
CA GLU A 13 5.67 12.72 2.18
C GLU A 13 5.84 13.26 3.61
N ARG A 14 4.81 13.93 4.14
CA ARG A 14 4.83 14.44 5.51
C ARG A 14 4.95 13.33 6.56
N VAL A 15 4.26 12.20 6.35
CA VAL A 15 4.37 11.02 7.22
C VAL A 15 5.77 10.43 7.13
N GLU A 16 6.32 10.27 5.93
CA GLU A 16 7.67 9.75 5.70
C GLU A 16 8.74 10.59 6.40
N ASP A 17 8.67 11.92 6.27
CA ASP A 17 9.60 12.84 6.93
C ASP A 17 9.45 12.83 8.46
N ALA A 18 8.24 12.75 8.98
CA ALA A 18 8.00 12.62 10.42
C ALA A 18 8.54 11.31 10.98
N LEU A 19 8.29 10.19 10.28
CA LEU A 19 8.86 8.88 10.65
C LEU A 19 10.38 8.86 10.54
N ALA A 20 10.95 9.53 9.53
CA ALA A 20 12.38 9.69 9.42
C ALA A 20 12.94 10.39 10.65
N ALA A 21 12.33 11.53 11.06
CA ALA A 21 12.74 12.25 12.25
C ALA A 21 12.66 11.40 13.53
N GLU A 22 11.55 10.67 13.73
CA GLU A 22 11.38 9.77 14.88
C GLU A 22 12.41 8.62 14.88
N ALA A 23 12.86 8.19 13.71
CA ALA A 23 13.85 7.14 13.52
C ALA A 23 15.32 7.64 13.56
N GLY A 24 15.55 8.95 13.74
CA GLY A 24 16.89 9.54 13.69
C GLY A 24 17.48 9.64 12.27
N LEU A 25 16.61 9.67 11.27
CA LEU A 25 16.87 9.86 9.85
C LEU A 25 16.56 11.30 9.43
N ALA A 26 17.15 11.76 8.32
CA ALA A 26 16.83 13.04 7.70
C ALA A 26 15.62 12.91 6.76
N GLY A 27 14.99 14.03 6.41
CA GLY A 27 13.90 14.04 5.44
C GLY A 27 14.30 13.38 4.12
N GLY A 28 13.41 12.55 3.56
CA GLY A 28 13.66 11.71 2.40
C GLY A 28 14.58 10.49 2.59
N GLU A 29 15.08 10.21 3.80
CA GLU A 29 15.86 8.99 4.10
C GLU A 29 15.00 7.77 4.48
N LEU A 30 13.68 7.94 4.63
CA LEU A 30 12.71 6.87 4.87
C LEU A 30 11.59 6.98 3.85
N LEU A 31 11.26 5.86 3.17
CA LEU A 31 10.15 5.80 2.22
C LEU A 31 9.24 4.60 2.55
N LEU A 32 7.94 4.83 2.46
CA LEU A 32 6.90 3.83 2.62
C LEU A 32 6.39 3.41 1.25
N ASP A 33 6.38 2.10 1.01
CA ASP A 33 5.76 1.55 -0.19
C ASP A 33 4.78 0.45 0.20
N PHE A 34 3.51 0.76 0.02
CA PHE A 34 2.44 -0.21 0.13
C PHE A 34 1.65 -0.27 -1.19
N PRO A 35 1.69 -1.40 -1.93
CA PRO A 35 0.96 -1.52 -3.19
C PRO A 35 -0.55 -1.57 -2.92
N ALA A 36 -1.21 -0.42 -3.03
CA ALA A 36 -2.65 -0.26 -2.75
C ALA A 36 -3.53 -0.08 -4.00
N ARG A 37 -2.97 -0.18 -5.21
CA ARG A 37 -3.76 -0.02 -6.45
C ARG A 37 -4.78 -1.15 -6.61
N SER A 38 -6.06 -0.85 -6.40
CA SER A 38 -7.19 -1.78 -6.55
C SER A 38 -7.24 -2.50 -7.90
N ASP A 39 -6.67 -1.88 -8.94
CA ASP A 39 -6.83 -2.31 -10.33
C ASP A 39 -5.59 -3.05 -10.86
N MET A 40 -4.62 -3.37 -9.99
CA MET A 40 -3.30 -3.89 -10.38
C MET A 40 -3.37 -5.25 -11.10
N LEU A 41 -4.54 -5.92 -11.08
CA LEU A 41 -4.82 -7.17 -11.78
C LEU A 41 -6.10 -7.09 -12.62
N ALA A 42 -6.46 -5.91 -13.13
CA ALA A 42 -7.48 -5.79 -14.17
C ALA A 42 -6.97 -6.50 -15.44
N VAL A 43 -7.42 -7.73 -15.63
CA VAL A 43 -7.07 -8.53 -16.81
C VAL A 43 -7.95 -8.09 -17.97
N ASP A 44 -7.34 -7.55 -19.04
CA ASP A 44 -7.95 -7.41 -20.37
C ASP A 44 -7.15 -8.28 -21.36
N LEU A 45 -7.51 -9.56 -21.43
CA LEU A 45 -6.82 -10.54 -22.28
C LEU A 45 -7.80 -11.17 -23.29
N PRO A 46 -7.47 -11.21 -24.59
CA PRO A 46 -8.20 -12.04 -25.54
C PRO A 46 -7.85 -13.52 -25.31
N LEU A 47 -8.87 -14.36 -25.09
CA LEU A 47 -8.75 -15.80 -24.92
C LEU A 47 -9.25 -16.52 -26.17
N ARG A 48 -8.40 -17.38 -26.74
CA ARG A 48 -8.80 -18.31 -27.80
C ARG A 48 -9.30 -19.61 -27.19
N LEU A 49 -10.55 -19.96 -27.47
CA LEU A 49 -11.16 -21.21 -27.05
C LEU A 49 -10.70 -22.40 -27.91
N ARG A 50 -10.95 -23.61 -27.39
CA ARG A 50 -10.68 -24.87 -28.11
C ARG A 50 -11.51 -25.00 -29.38
N ASP A 51 -12.67 -24.37 -29.44
CA ASP A 51 -13.52 -24.30 -30.64
C ASP A 51 -13.03 -23.26 -31.67
N GLY A 52 -11.96 -22.53 -31.36
CA GLY A 52 -11.38 -21.52 -32.23
C GLY A 52 -11.98 -20.11 -32.09
N SER A 53 -13.03 -19.93 -31.30
CA SER A 53 -13.58 -18.60 -31.00
C SER A 53 -12.63 -17.77 -30.12
N VAL A 54 -12.76 -16.43 -30.19
CA VAL A 54 -11.99 -15.49 -29.38
C VAL A 54 -12.97 -14.70 -28.50
N GLU A 55 -12.74 -14.73 -27.19
CA GLU A 55 -13.52 -13.97 -26.22
C GLU A 55 -12.62 -13.06 -25.38
N ARG A 56 -13.15 -11.91 -24.97
CA ARG A 56 -12.44 -10.98 -24.07
C ARG A 56 -12.68 -11.41 -22.63
N LEU A 57 -11.60 -11.62 -21.90
CA LEU A 57 -11.65 -11.74 -20.45
C LEU A 57 -11.45 -10.35 -19.84
N THR A 58 -12.47 -9.88 -19.12
CA THR A 58 -12.46 -8.61 -18.38
C THR A 58 -12.51 -8.88 -16.86
N GLY A 59 -12.39 -7.83 -16.05
CA GLY A 59 -12.44 -7.92 -14.58
C GLY A 59 -13.75 -8.50 -14.00
N GLU A 60 -14.86 -8.46 -14.76
CA GLU A 60 -16.14 -9.09 -14.37
C GLU A 60 -16.11 -10.63 -14.50
N GLY A 61 -15.04 -11.16 -15.10
CA GLY A 61 -14.86 -12.58 -15.33
C GLY A 61 -15.73 -13.12 -16.46
N ARG A 62 -15.50 -14.39 -16.78
CA ARG A 62 -16.36 -15.15 -17.69
C ARG A 62 -17.36 -15.90 -16.84
N ALA A 63 -18.65 -15.80 -17.14
CA ALA A 63 -19.67 -16.62 -16.51
C ALA A 63 -19.34 -18.12 -16.75
N GLY A 64 -18.67 -18.75 -15.79
CA GLY A 64 -18.66 -20.19 -15.63
C GLY A 64 -17.34 -20.95 -15.66
N HIS A 65 -16.18 -20.42 -16.09
CA HIS A 65 -15.02 -21.33 -16.34
C HIS A 65 -13.66 -20.95 -15.79
N LEU A 66 -13.47 -19.75 -15.27
CA LEU A 66 -12.18 -19.33 -14.73
C LEU A 66 -12.51 -18.37 -13.58
N GLY A 67 -12.33 -18.81 -12.33
CA GLY A 67 -12.46 -17.96 -11.15
C GLY A 67 -11.36 -16.89 -11.08
N LEU A 68 -10.99 -16.29 -12.21
CA LEU A 68 -9.93 -15.31 -12.39
C LEU A 68 -10.17 -14.04 -11.58
N PRO A 69 -11.39 -13.50 -11.41
CA PRO A 69 -11.61 -12.41 -10.46
C PRO A 69 -11.21 -12.79 -9.04
N ARG A 70 -11.52 -14.02 -8.61
CA ARG A 70 -11.11 -14.55 -7.30
C ARG A 70 -9.59 -14.77 -7.23
N ILE A 71 -8.97 -15.34 -8.26
CA ILE A 71 -7.51 -15.54 -8.31
C ILE A 71 -6.79 -14.18 -8.30
N ALA A 72 -7.28 -13.21 -9.05
CA ALA A 72 -6.76 -11.85 -9.05
C ALA A 72 -6.89 -11.22 -7.66
N ALA A 73 -8.05 -11.32 -7.01
CA ALA A 73 -8.23 -10.83 -5.64
C ALA A 73 -7.29 -11.51 -4.63
N GLU A 74 -7.08 -12.83 -4.74
CA GLU A 74 -6.17 -13.56 -3.84
C GLU A 74 -4.68 -13.29 -4.15
N LEU A 75 -4.30 -13.13 -5.42
CA LEU A 75 -2.95 -12.70 -5.81
C LEU A 75 -2.69 -11.27 -5.32
N TYR A 76 -3.67 -10.39 -5.50
CA TYR A 76 -3.62 -9.03 -4.98
C TYR A 76 -3.45 -9.02 -3.46
N ARG A 77 -4.25 -9.81 -2.72
CA ARG A 77 -4.13 -9.93 -1.26
C ARG A 77 -2.78 -10.50 -0.84
N SER A 78 -2.32 -11.57 -1.48
CA SER A 78 -1.11 -12.29 -1.08
C SER A 78 0.19 -11.58 -1.46
N ALA A 79 0.21 -10.81 -2.54
CA ALA A 79 1.39 -10.07 -3.01
C ALA A 79 1.61 -8.74 -2.25
N ARG A 80 0.62 -8.25 -1.50
CA ARG A 80 0.75 -7.01 -0.74
C ARG A 80 1.69 -7.20 0.43
N ARG A 81 2.82 -6.50 0.38
CA ARG A 81 3.78 -6.38 1.46
C ARG A 81 4.07 -4.90 1.66
N LEU A 82 3.95 -4.46 2.91
CA LEU A 82 4.50 -3.19 3.34
C LEU A 82 6.01 -3.27 3.22
N ARG A 83 6.59 -2.33 2.49
CA ARG A 83 8.03 -2.14 2.37
C ARG A 83 8.37 -0.80 2.99
N VAL A 84 9.42 -0.79 3.81
CA VAL A 84 9.98 0.41 4.40
C VAL A 84 11.43 0.46 3.93
N PHE A 85 11.74 1.48 3.15
CA PHE A 85 13.09 1.71 2.65
C PHE A 85 13.76 2.76 3.52
N VAL A 86 14.99 2.49 3.92
CA VAL A 86 15.79 3.42 4.71
C VAL A 86 17.16 3.58 4.08
N ALA A 87 17.68 4.82 4.04
CA ALA A 87 19.00 5.11 3.47
C ALA A 87 20.14 4.54 4.34
N ARG A 88 19.91 4.44 5.65
CA ARG A 88 20.85 3.93 6.66
C ARG A 88 20.09 3.29 7.82
N PRO A 89 20.74 2.48 8.66
CA PRO A 89 20.09 1.89 9.83
C PRO A 89 19.44 2.98 10.72
N PRO A 90 18.15 2.84 11.07
CA PRO A 90 17.48 3.80 11.94
C PRO A 90 18.02 3.68 13.38
N ALA A 91 18.03 4.80 14.10
CA ALA A 91 18.45 4.88 15.49
C ALA A 91 17.36 4.39 16.47
N ALA A 92 16.10 4.37 16.03
CA ALA A 92 14.95 3.89 16.77
C ALA A 92 14.16 2.85 15.94
N PRO A 93 13.45 1.91 16.60
CA PRO A 93 12.64 0.93 15.90
C PRO A 93 11.47 1.58 15.16
N LEU A 94 11.09 0.99 14.03
CA LEU A 94 9.94 1.38 13.22
C LEU A 94 8.70 0.52 13.55
N ASP A 95 8.60 0.10 14.81
CA ASP A 95 7.47 -0.70 15.27
C ASP A 95 6.19 0.14 15.24
N GLY A 96 5.10 -0.43 14.73
CA GLY A 96 3.82 0.26 14.62
C GLY A 96 3.55 0.97 13.29
N VAL A 97 4.50 1.01 12.35
CA VAL A 97 4.26 1.57 11.00
C VAL A 97 3.05 0.90 10.33
N ALA A 98 2.91 -0.42 10.46
CA ALA A 98 1.74 -1.11 9.88
C ALA A 98 0.40 -0.61 10.44
N ALA A 99 0.34 -0.31 11.75
CA ALA A 99 -0.86 0.23 12.39
C ALA A 99 -1.11 1.68 11.97
N LEU A 100 -0.04 2.48 11.79
CA LEU A 100 -0.15 3.84 11.26
C LEU A 100 -0.83 3.87 9.88
N LEU A 101 -0.48 2.94 8.99
CA LEU A 101 -1.09 2.84 7.67
C LEU A 101 -2.59 2.49 7.71
N GLU A 102 -3.12 2.01 8.84
CA GLU A 102 -4.54 1.74 9.04
C GLU A 102 -5.29 2.92 9.69
N MET A 103 -4.58 3.99 10.08
CA MET A 103 -5.21 5.17 10.66
C MET A 103 -5.83 6.08 9.60
N PRO A 104 -7.02 6.66 9.85
CA PRO A 104 -7.65 7.61 8.94
C PRO A 104 -6.76 8.82 8.67
N ALA A 105 -6.81 9.35 7.45
CA ALA A 105 -6.01 10.51 7.02
C ALA A 105 -6.17 11.73 7.95
N ALA A 106 -7.38 11.96 8.45
CA ALA A 106 -7.69 13.06 9.36
C ALA A 106 -6.94 12.91 10.71
N GLU A 107 -6.90 11.69 11.26
CA GLU A 107 -6.19 11.42 12.52
C GLU A 107 -4.68 11.55 12.34
N VAL A 108 -4.13 11.02 11.23
CA VAL A 108 -2.71 11.16 10.90
C VAL A 108 -2.33 12.64 10.75
N SER A 109 -3.16 13.42 10.05
CA SER A 109 -2.94 14.86 9.88
C SER A 109 -2.97 15.61 11.21
N GLU A 110 -3.93 15.32 12.08
CA GLU A 110 -4.03 15.94 13.41
C GLU A 110 -2.78 15.65 14.28
N ARG A 111 -2.26 14.42 14.23
CA ARG A 111 -1.03 14.05 14.93
C ARG A 111 0.19 14.78 14.38
N LEU A 112 0.32 14.86 13.05
CA LEU A 112 1.38 15.61 12.38
C LEU A 112 1.33 17.10 12.76
N ASP A 113 0.15 17.71 12.70
CA ASP A 113 -0.05 19.14 12.98
C ASP A 113 0.23 19.49 14.46
N SER A 114 -0.08 18.56 15.37
CA SER A 114 0.20 18.71 16.80
C SER A 114 1.63 18.32 17.20
N GLY A 115 2.43 17.76 16.28
CA GLY A 115 3.75 17.22 16.57
C GLY A 115 3.72 16.01 17.52
N ALA A 116 2.58 15.32 17.61
CA ALA A 116 2.45 14.10 18.37
C ALA A 116 3.21 12.96 17.66
N PRO A 117 3.83 12.03 18.42
CA PRO A 117 4.52 10.91 17.80
C PRO A 117 3.55 10.03 17.00
N LEU A 118 3.98 9.65 15.80
CA LEU A 118 3.27 8.73 14.91
C LEU A 118 3.45 7.30 15.37
N LEU A 119 4.65 6.95 15.86
CA LEU A 119 4.95 5.62 16.37
C LEU A 119 4.74 5.53 17.89
N PRO A 120 4.28 4.36 18.39
CA PRO A 120 4.26 4.11 19.82
C PRO A 120 5.70 4.15 20.36
N ARG A 121 5.89 4.87 21.47
CA ARG A 121 7.18 4.85 22.18
C ARG A 121 7.31 3.51 22.89
N VAL A 122 8.20 2.66 22.39
CA VAL A 122 8.61 1.46 23.11
C VAL A 122 9.49 1.92 24.29
N PRO A 123 9.23 1.45 25.52
CA PRO A 123 10.03 1.80 26.70
C PRO A 123 11.45 1.24 26.66
#